data_AF-L1J1F6-F1
#
_entry.id   AF-L1J1F6-F1
#
_cell.length_a   1.000
_cell.length_b   1.000
_cell.length_c   1.000
_cell.angle_alpha   90.00
_cell.angle_beta   90.00
_cell.angle_gamma   90.00
#
_symmetry.space_group_name_H-M   'P 1'
#
loop_
_entity.id
_entity.type
_entity.pdbx_description
1 polymer ?
#
loop_
_entity_poly.entity_id
_entity_poly.type
_entity_poly.pdbx_seq_one_letter_code
_entity_poly.pdbx_strand_id
1 'polypeptide(L)'
;MLESDKGGKVEELAMEEAVRAQWSRESDRDAVLKKLRECGLRSYLGLVKCIVSPTWHARIPRSCRLRGIPTLINVLISDKIKGAKLLRSQSLRSLVAMGTLALNTKPFLILSTVRSLGLTCEGDMRALLLMPAELLESEEKELQKVLRESLLALVPYEVGNEETKLSYFMSHFWEVEPGLQLVLSSACDSEGEGKHLKDSLQRCGVHGLVDLMLTLFTSVDEVHDARHCLLGESTLLNQLLLLRCGKQSMLTSSCLLRLARLTALESADGSSGLIFTAPHGIFLHRPGHADHKAEVYTSTLAQTLAQDVDASFVIWSEQERSRSGFLQKPEPFNHDPNYVPDDIIAEVPFYRFCLRHIRRFRNRRHGVLLVDVHGRRDVIARADGSCDQSDCDIGVGALEYSSGKEQDRLKAAALRESLSRSLSELLGASGFTVNSHPKLSGFISSINRRVDEDEPRYNTMSMQAVRMGLPAVQLELSLRLRKALRNDEDLRCQFAHALLESSKSVAFEYQPIQTDRK
;
A
#
# COMPACT_ATOMS: atom_id res chain seq x y z
N MET A 1 33.03 -42.60 -11.68
CA MET A 1 33.37 -41.32 -12.35
C MET A 1 32.39 -40.91 -13.47
N LEU A 2 31.29 -41.64 -13.76
CA LEU A 2 30.32 -41.28 -14.81
C LEU A 2 28.99 -40.69 -14.31
N GLU A 3 28.80 -40.53 -13.01
CA GLU A 3 27.57 -39.94 -12.42
C GLU A 3 27.69 -38.45 -12.05
N SER A 4 28.90 -37.89 -12.01
CA SER A 4 29.10 -36.46 -11.68
C SER A 4 28.80 -35.51 -12.85
N ASP A 5 28.68 -36.01 -14.08
CA ASP A 5 28.57 -35.17 -15.28
C ASP A 5 27.13 -34.77 -15.63
N LYS A 6 26.14 -35.48 -15.05
CA LYS A 6 24.70 -35.17 -15.27
C LYS A 6 24.21 -33.96 -14.47
N GLY A 7 24.81 -33.67 -13.32
CA GLY A 7 24.41 -32.54 -12.47
C GLY A 7 24.77 -31.17 -13.06
N GLY A 8 25.95 -31.06 -13.69
CA GLY A 8 26.43 -29.80 -14.26
C GLY A 8 25.54 -29.26 -15.38
N LYS A 9 25.08 -30.13 -16.29
CA LYS A 9 24.22 -29.72 -17.41
C LYS A 9 22.85 -29.22 -16.96
N VAL A 10 22.29 -29.78 -15.90
CA VAL A 10 20.98 -29.36 -15.36
C VAL A 10 21.09 -27.97 -14.73
N GLU A 11 22.15 -27.70 -13.97
CA GLU A 11 22.35 -26.39 -13.36
C GLU A 11 22.72 -25.29 -14.39
N GLU A 12 23.39 -25.65 -15.49
CA GLU A 12 23.68 -24.72 -16.58
C GLU A 12 22.39 -24.35 -17.34
N LEU A 13 21.53 -25.33 -17.67
CA LEU A 13 20.24 -25.08 -18.31
C LEU A 13 19.33 -24.18 -17.45
N ALA A 14 19.29 -24.41 -16.14
CA ALA A 14 18.53 -23.56 -15.22
C ALA A 14 19.04 -22.11 -15.17
N MET A 15 20.36 -21.91 -15.30
CA MET A 15 20.95 -20.57 -15.41
C MET A 15 20.57 -19.91 -16.74
N GLU A 16 20.61 -20.64 -17.85
CA GLU A 16 20.19 -20.13 -19.16
C GLU A 16 18.71 -19.74 -19.19
N GLU A 17 17.84 -20.53 -18.55
CA GLU A 17 16.42 -20.27 -18.46
C GLU A 17 16.12 -19.01 -17.62
N ALA A 18 16.83 -18.83 -16.50
CA ALA A 18 16.73 -17.61 -15.68
C ALA A 18 17.17 -16.35 -16.46
N VAL A 19 18.22 -16.44 -17.27
CA VAL A 19 18.64 -15.32 -18.15
C VAL A 19 17.62 -15.09 -19.26
N ARG A 20 17.03 -16.15 -19.84
CA ARG A 20 15.98 -16.00 -20.86
C ARG A 20 14.71 -15.33 -20.33
N ALA A 21 14.34 -15.58 -19.08
CA ALA A 21 13.16 -14.97 -18.46
C ALA A 21 13.31 -13.45 -18.26
N GLN A 22 14.55 -12.96 -18.10
CA GLN A 22 14.81 -11.58 -17.70
C GLN A 22 15.20 -10.66 -18.88
N TRP A 23 15.78 -11.20 -19.96
CA TRP A 23 16.19 -10.43 -21.14
C TRP A 23 15.44 -10.91 -22.39
N SER A 24 14.66 -10.02 -23.01
CA SER A 24 13.83 -10.35 -24.18
C SER A 24 14.61 -10.40 -25.49
N ARG A 25 15.72 -9.65 -25.61
CA ARG A 25 16.58 -9.63 -26.80
C ARG A 25 17.64 -10.72 -26.73
N GLU A 26 17.81 -11.46 -27.83
CA GLU A 26 18.80 -12.54 -27.94
C GLU A 26 20.23 -12.08 -27.74
N SER A 27 20.61 -10.96 -28.35
CA SER A 27 21.94 -10.35 -28.19
C SER A 27 22.31 -10.06 -26.72
N ASP A 28 21.33 -9.62 -25.93
CA ASP A 28 21.55 -9.23 -24.54
C ASP A 28 21.67 -10.48 -23.65
N ARG A 29 20.86 -11.52 -23.92
CA ARG A 29 20.95 -12.83 -23.27
C ARG A 29 22.32 -13.45 -23.47
N ASP A 30 22.81 -13.48 -24.71
CA ASP A 30 24.10 -14.07 -25.06
C ASP A 30 25.26 -13.31 -24.43
N ALA A 31 25.20 -11.99 -24.42
CA ALA A 31 26.19 -11.14 -23.76
C ALA A 31 26.25 -11.41 -22.24
N VAL A 32 25.09 -11.56 -21.58
CA VAL A 32 25.00 -11.89 -20.15
C VAL A 32 25.54 -13.30 -19.87
N LEU A 33 25.11 -14.31 -20.62
CA LEU A 33 25.56 -15.69 -20.43
C LEU A 33 27.06 -15.85 -20.66
N LYS A 34 27.60 -15.21 -21.71
CA LYS A 34 29.04 -15.18 -21.96
C LYS A 34 29.80 -14.61 -20.77
N LYS A 35 29.32 -13.48 -20.22
CA LYS A 35 29.96 -12.81 -19.09
C LYS A 35 29.86 -13.60 -17.78
N LEU A 36 28.75 -14.29 -17.53
CA LEU A 36 28.61 -15.22 -16.40
C LEU A 36 29.61 -16.38 -16.51
N ARG A 37 29.76 -16.97 -17.70
CA ARG A 37 30.74 -18.04 -17.97
C ARG A 37 32.18 -17.57 -17.80
N GLU A 38 32.51 -16.37 -18.28
CA GLU A 38 33.83 -15.73 -18.11
C GLU A 38 34.16 -15.51 -16.63
N CYS A 39 33.16 -15.21 -15.80
CA CYS A 39 33.28 -15.10 -14.35
C CYS A 39 33.34 -16.46 -13.61
N GLY A 40 33.38 -17.59 -14.33
CA GLY A 40 33.39 -18.93 -13.75
C GLY A 40 32.04 -19.40 -13.19
N LEU A 41 30.96 -18.64 -13.42
CA LEU A 41 29.61 -19.01 -13.03
C LEU A 41 29.01 -19.91 -14.11
N ARG A 42 29.29 -21.20 -14.00
CA ARG A 42 28.79 -22.23 -14.94
C ARG A 42 27.52 -22.92 -14.47
N SER A 43 26.99 -22.52 -13.32
CA SER A 43 25.84 -23.17 -12.72
C SER A 43 24.95 -22.19 -11.95
N TYR A 44 23.65 -22.48 -11.94
CA TYR A 44 22.65 -21.72 -11.19
C TYR A 44 23.02 -21.57 -9.70
N LEU A 45 23.56 -22.64 -9.09
CA LEU A 45 24.02 -22.58 -7.70
C LEU A 45 25.24 -21.66 -7.54
N GLY A 46 26.16 -21.65 -8.52
CA GLY A 46 27.27 -20.70 -8.56
C GLY A 46 26.80 -19.26 -8.60
N LEU A 47 25.79 -18.97 -9.44
CA LEU A 47 25.16 -17.65 -9.55
C LEU A 47 24.51 -17.20 -8.23
N VAL A 48 23.76 -18.09 -7.56
CA VAL A 48 23.14 -17.80 -6.26
C VAL A 48 24.21 -17.54 -5.19
N LYS A 49 25.25 -18.39 -5.10
CA LYS A 49 26.36 -18.22 -4.15
C LYS A 49 27.11 -16.91 -4.35
N CYS A 50 27.27 -16.48 -5.60
CA CYS A 50 27.86 -15.22 -5.98
C CYS A 50 27.05 -14.02 -5.47
N ILE A 51 25.72 -14.06 -5.64
CA ILE A 51 24.80 -12.99 -5.22
C ILE A 51 24.73 -12.84 -3.70
N VAL A 52 24.86 -13.93 -2.95
CA VAL A 52 24.75 -13.91 -1.47
C VAL A 52 26.08 -13.75 -0.74
N SER A 53 27.21 -13.65 -1.44
CA SER A 53 28.54 -13.54 -0.81
C SER A 53 29.01 -12.08 -0.68
N PRO A 54 29.19 -11.54 0.54
CA PRO A 54 29.62 -10.15 0.77
C PRO A 54 30.99 -9.83 0.18
N THR A 55 31.89 -10.82 0.13
CA THR A 55 33.28 -10.67 -0.36
C THR A 55 33.38 -10.54 -1.88
N TRP A 56 32.31 -10.89 -2.59
CA TRP A 56 32.33 -10.99 -4.05
C TRP A 56 32.04 -9.66 -4.74
N HIS A 57 31.21 -8.79 -4.15
CA HIS A 57 30.92 -7.45 -4.68
C HIS A 57 32.17 -6.55 -4.81
N ALA A 58 33.21 -6.82 -4.01
CA ALA A 58 34.49 -6.11 -4.05
C ALA A 58 35.42 -6.54 -5.21
N ARG A 59 35.18 -7.71 -5.83
CA ARG A 59 36.08 -8.30 -6.85
C ARG A 59 35.58 -8.16 -8.29
N ILE A 60 34.41 -7.58 -8.51
CA ILE A 60 33.84 -7.38 -9.85
C ILE A 60 34.35 -6.05 -10.44
N PRO A 61 34.99 -6.04 -11.63
CA PRO A 61 35.31 -4.81 -12.35
C PRO A 61 34.06 -3.95 -12.52
N ARG A 62 34.16 -2.62 -12.34
CA ARG A 62 32.99 -1.71 -12.43
C ARG A 62 32.18 -1.88 -13.72
N SER A 63 32.83 -2.28 -14.82
CA SER A 63 32.22 -2.60 -16.12
C SER A 63 31.35 -3.87 -16.15
N CYS A 64 31.35 -4.65 -15.08
CA CYS A 64 30.60 -5.90 -14.91
C CYS A 64 29.46 -5.79 -13.87
N ARG A 65 29.26 -4.60 -13.27
CA ARG A 65 28.10 -4.34 -12.40
C ARG A 65 26.83 -4.27 -13.24
N LEU A 66 26.11 -5.39 -13.33
CA LEU A 66 24.85 -5.51 -14.04
C LEU A 66 23.80 -4.59 -13.37
N ARG A 67 23.22 -3.65 -14.12
CA ARG A 67 21.97 -2.99 -13.73
C ARG A 67 20.88 -4.06 -13.76
N GLY A 68 20.47 -4.59 -12.61
CA GLY A 68 19.42 -5.63 -12.54
C GLY A 68 19.58 -6.73 -11.50
N ILE A 69 20.64 -6.71 -10.66
CA ILE A 69 20.82 -7.69 -9.56
C ILE A 69 19.57 -7.79 -8.65
N PRO A 70 18.88 -6.69 -8.26
CA PRO A 70 17.66 -6.77 -7.45
C PRO A 70 16.51 -7.52 -8.14
N THR A 71 16.36 -7.34 -9.46
CA THR A 71 15.32 -8.01 -10.26
C THR A 71 15.60 -9.51 -10.40
N LEU A 72 16.87 -9.87 -10.58
CA LEU A 72 17.31 -11.28 -10.61
C LEU A 72 17.04 -11.96 -9.25
N ILE A 73 17.34 -11.29 -8.13
CA ILE A 73 17.05 -11.80 -6.78
C ILE A 73 15.55 -12.08 -6.59
N ASN A 74 14.68 -11.19 -7.07
CA ASN A 74 13.23 -11.35 -6.94
C ASN A 74 12.68 -12.55 -7.75
N VAL A 75 13.23 -12.82 -8.94
CA VAL A 75 12.86 -13.99 -9.74
C VAL A 75 13.36 -15.29 -9.08
N LEU A 76 14.59 -15.30 -8.56
CA LEU A 76 15.21 -16.46 -7.91
C LEU A 76 14.49 -16.89 -6.62
N ILE A 77 13.92 -15.94 -5.88
CA ILE A 77 13.14 -16.20 -4.65
C ILE A 77 11.76 -16.80 -4.99
N SER A 78 11.14 -16.36 -6.08
CA SER A 78 9.79 -16.80 -6.51
C SER A 78 9.76 -18.27 -6.95
N ASP A 79 10.78 -18.75 -7.66
CA ASP A 79 10.80 -20.12 -8.19
C ASP A 79 11.11 -21.21 -7.14
N LYS A 80 11.90 -20.90 -6.10
CA LYS A 80 12.13 -21.86 -5.00
C LYS A 80 10.89 -22.14 -4.16
N ILE A 81 9.93 -21.21 -4.11
CA ILE A 81 8.65 -21.41 -3.42
C ILE A 81 7.80 -22.47 -4.15
N LYS A 82 7.96 -22.65 -5.46
CA LYS A 82 7.28 -23.69 -6.25
C LYS A 82 7.98 -25.06 -6.17
N GLY A 83 9.29 -25.09 -5.97
CA GLY A 83 10.10 -26.34 -5.96
C GLY A 83 10.16 -27.09 -4.61
N ALA A 84 9.69 -26.52 -3.50
CA ALA A 84 9.86 -27.09 -2.15
C ALA A 84 9.03 -28.38 -1.85
N LYS A 85 8.29 -28.93 -2.84
CA LYS A 85 7.51 -30.17 -2.67
C LYS A 85 8.31 -31.48 -2.86
N LEU A 86 9.61 -31.44 -3.16
CA LEU A 86 10.33 -32.63 -3.64
C LEU A 86 11.62 -33.05 -2.92
N LEU A 87 11.83 -32.69 -1.65
CA LEU A 87 12.95 -33.24 -0.85
C LEU A 87 12.47 -33.65 0.56
N ARG A 88 12.10 -34.92 0.70
CA ARG A 88 11.98 -35.61 1.99
C ARG A 88 13.09 -36.64 2.11
N SER A 89 14.10 -36.39 2.96
CA SER A 89 14.57 -37.34 3.99
C SER A 89 15.89 -36.87 4.64
N GLN A 90 16.01 -37.21 5.93
CA GLN A 90 17.20 -37.20 6.80
C GLN A 90 17.77 -35.86 7.29
N SER A 91 17.07 -35.23 8.25
CA SER A 91 17.71 -34.54 9.40
C SER A 91 16.69 -34.15 10.50
N LEU A 92 15.85 -35.11 10.92
CA LEU A 92 14.88 -34.93 12.01
C LEU A 92 15.50 -35.09 13.42
N ARG A 93 16.80 -35.37 13.53
CA ARG A 93 17.52 -35.48 14.81
C ARG A 93 18.15 -34.16 15.30
N SER A 94 18.22 -33.13 14.47
CA SER A 94 18.65 -31.78 14.89
C SER A 94 17.50 -30.93 15.46
N LEU A 95 16.25 -31.43 15.42
CA LEU A 95 15.05 -30.72 15.88
C LEU A 95 14.76 -30.88 17.38
N VAL A 96 15.40 -31.85 18.05
CA VAL A 96 15.23 -32.08 19.50
C VAL A 96 16.18 -31.20 20.34
N ALA A 97 17.22 -30.63 19.72
CA ALA A 97 18.06 -29.60 20.36
C ALA A 97 17.46 -28.18 20.27
N MET A 98 16.29 -28.01 19.66
CA MET A 98 15.52 -26.74 19.64
C MET A 98 14.43 -26.67 20.74
N GLY A 99 14.59 -27.45 21.81
CA GLY A 99 13.72 -27.40 23.00
C GLY A 99 13.85 -26.11 23.82
N THR A 100 14.83 -25.25 23.53
CA THR A 100 15.02 -23.94 24.20
C THR A 100 14.48 -22.76 23.37
N LEU A 101 13.66 -23.03 22.34
CA LEU A 101 13.11 -22.01 21.43
C LEU A 101 11.64 -21.65 21.70
N ALA A 102 11.10 -22.01 22.88
CA ALA A 102 9.71 -21.75 23.26
C ALA A 102 9.45 -20.35 23.86
N LEU A 103 10.42 -19.42 23.81
CA LEU A 103 10.29 -18.08 24.43
C LEU A 103 10.10 -16.91 23.46
N ASN A 104 9.99 -17.14 22.14
CA ASN A 104 10.09 -16.06 21.14
C ASN A 104 8.79 -15.69 20.39
N THR A 105 7.61 -15.84 21.01
CA THR A 105 6.31 -15.42 20.43
C THR A 105 5.74 -14.10 20.99
N LYS A 106 6.47 -13.39 21.85
CA LYS A 106 5.91 -12.29 22.65
C LYS A 106 5.57 -10.96 21.94
N PRO A 107 6.12 -10.54 20.79
CA PRO A 107 5.77 -9.25 20.19
C PRO A 107 4.28 -9.11 19.81
N PHE A 108 3.64 -10.21 19.42
CA PHE A 108 2.22 -10.24 19.05
C PHE A 108 1.30 -10.13 20.27
N LEU A 109 1.67 -10.75 21.39
CA LEU A 109 0.96 -10.60 22.66
C LEU A 109 1.03 -9.15 23.14
N ILE A 110 2.22 -8.53 23.11
CA ILE A 110 2.40 -7.13 23.52
C ILE A 110 1.46 -6.20 22.74
N LEU A 111 1.41 -6.31 21.41
CA LEU A 111 0.60 -5.42 20.57
C LEU A 111 -0.92 -5.66 20.70
N SER A 112 -1.32 -6.92 20.86
CA SER A 112 -2.71 -7.29 21.17
C SER A 112 -3.14 -6.74 22.52
N THR A 113 -2.29 -6.91 23.54
CA THR A 113 -2.56 -6.54 24.93
C THR A 113 -2.51 -5.02 25.15
N VAL A 114 -1.57 -4.30 24.53
CA VAL A 114 -1.54 -2.81 24.54
C VAL A 114 -2.84 -2.23 23.95
N ARG A 115 -3.35 -2.85 22.88
CA ARG A 115 -4.58 -2.43 22.22
C ARG A 115 -5.84 -2.80 23.02
N SER A 116 -5.88 -3.96 23.66
CA SER A 116 -7.02 -4.35 24.52
C SER A 116 -7.08 -3.56 25.82
N LEU A 117 -5.93 -3.07 26.30
CA LEU A 117 -5.82 -2.23 27.51
C LEU A 117 -6.00 -0.73 27.24
N GLY A 118 -6.21 -0.32 25.98
CA GLY A 118 -6.51 1.08 25.65
C GLY A 118 -5.38 2.08 25.90
N LEU A 119 -4.11 1.63 25.97
CA LEU A 119 -2.95 2.49 26.18
C LEU A 119 -2.67 3.27 24.89
N THR A 120 -3.10 4.54 24.84
CA THR A 120 -3.12 5.34 23.59
C THR A 120 -2.20 6.54 23.63
N CYS A 121 -1.68 6.90 24.80
CA CYS A 121 -0.77 8.03 24.93
C CYS A 121 0.47 7.71 25.77
N GLU A 122 1.45 8.61 25.71
CA GLU A 122 2.68 8.58 26.50
C GLU A 122 2.40 8.43 28.00
N GLY A 123 1.37 9.13 28.49
CA GLY A 123 0.95 9.09 29.90
C GLY A 123 0.53 7.69 30.35
N ASP A 124 -0.16 6.94 29.50
CA ASP A 124 -0.65 5.60 29.81
C ASP A 124 0.49 4.58 29.92
N MET A 125 1.45 4.63 28.99
CA MET A 125 2.62 3.76 29.02
C MET A 125 3.53 4.08 30.21
N ARG A 126 3.69 5.36 30.53
CA ARG A 126 4.45 5.81 31.70
C ARG A 126 3.78 5.38 33.00
N ALA A 127 2.45 5.51 33.09
CA ALA A 127 1.68 5.03 34.23
C ALA A 127 1.82 3.52 34.40
N LEU A 128 1.67 2.74 33.31
CA LEU A 128 1.85 1.28 33.34
C LEU A 128 3.25 0.88 33.79
N LEU A 129 4.31 1.54 33.28
CA LEU A 129 5.69 1.21 33.63
C LEU A 129 6.06 1.53 35.08
N LEU A 130 5.45 2.58 35.64
CA LEU A 130 5.74 3.06 37.01
C LEU A 130 4.80 2.46 38.06
N MET A 131 3.72 1.78 37.66
CA MET A 131 2.78 1.17 38.61
C MET A 131 3.41 -0.01 39.36
N PRO A 132 3.25 -0.12 40.68
CA PRO A 132 3.62 -1.33 41.41
C PRO A 132 2.95 -2.57 40.80
N ALA A 133 3.73 -3.63 40.56
CA ALA A 133 3.23 -4.84 39.90
C ALA A 133 2.10 -5.52 40.69
N GLU A 134 1.99 -5.26 41.99
CA GLU A 134 0.92 -5.74 42.86
C GLU A 134 -0.45 -5.15 42.50
N LEU A 135 -0.47 -3.95 41.92
CA LEU A 135 -1.68 -3.20 41.57
C LEU A 135 -2.21 -3.48 40.16
N LEU A 136 -1.45 -4.23 39.36
CA LEU A 136 -1.80 -4.55 37.97
C LEU A 136 -2.62 -5.84 37.88
N GLU A 137 -3.46 -5.95 36.86
CA GLU A 137 -4.10 -7.23 36.52
C GLU A 137 -3.09 -8.22 35.91
N SER A 138 -3.41 -9.52 35.85
CA SER A 138 -2.46 -10.55 35.40
C SER A 138 -1.91 -10.29 33.99
N GLU A 139 -2.73 -9.75 33.09
CA GLU A 139 -2.33 -9.43 31.71
C GLU A 139 -1.46 -8.18 31.66
N GLU A 140 -1.78 -7.17 32.48
CA GLU A 140 -1.00 -5.94 32.63
C GLU A 140 0.37 -6.20 33.26
N LYS A 141 0.48 -7.13 34.22
CA LYS A 141 1.76 -7.55 34.82
C LYS A 141 2.69 -8.16 33.79
N GLU A 142 2.19 -9.05 32.93
CA GLU A 142 3.00 -9.68 31.90
C GLU A 142 3.40 -8.66 30.83
N LEU A 143 2.49 -7.74 30.46
CA LEU A 143 2.82 -6.65 29.56
C LEU A 143 3.89 -5.72 30.15
N GLN A 144 3.70 -5.27 31.39
CA GLN A 144 4.63 -4.41 32.11
C GLN A 144 6.01 -5.07 32.21
N LYS A 145 6.07 -6.36 32.54
CA LYS A 145 7.31 -7.13 32.60
C LYS A 145 8.04 -7.13 31.27
N VAL A 146 7.34 -7.46 30.18
CA VAL A 146 7.95 -7.54 28.85
C VAL A 146 8.40 -6.16 28.35
N LEU A 147 7.61 -5.11 28.62
CA LEU A 147 8.01 -3.73 28.31
C LEU A 147 9.25 -3.34 29.12
N ARG A 148 9.28 -3.58 30.44
CA ARG A 148 10.44 -3.30 31.29
C ARG A 148 11.69 -4.04 30.80
N GLU A 149 11.61 -5.35 30.59
CA GLU A 149 12.73 -6.15 30.07
C GLU A 149 13.26 -5.59 28.73
N SER A 150 12.37 -5.16 27.84
CA SER A 150 12.73 -4.58 26.55
C SER A 150 13.40 -3.21 26.68
N LEU A 151 12.93 -2.36 27.61
CA LEU A 151 13.48 -1.03 27.86
C LEU A 151 14.83 -1.09 28.58
N LEU A 152 14.97 -1.99 29.55
CA LEU A 152 16.21 -2.18 30.31
C LEU A 152 17.35 -2.69 29.43
N ALA A 153 17.06 -3.40 28.34
CA ALA A 153 18.04 -3.84 27.37
C ALA A 153 18.64 -2.67 26.54
N LEU A 154 18.00 -1.50 26.53
CA LEU A 154 18.48 -0.29 25.84
C LEU A 154 19.41 0.56 26.72
N VAL A 155 19.46 0.28 28.01
CA VAL A 155 20.26 1.03 28.98
C VAL A 155 21.66 0.42 29.07
N PRO A 156 22.74 1.23 29.07
CA PRO A 156 24.10 0.73 29.22
C PRO A 156 24.26 -0.20 30.42
N TYR A 157 25.08 -1.24 30.27
CA TYR A 157 25.23 -2.27 31.30
C TYR A 157 25.78 -1.70 32.61
N GLU A 158 26.55 -0.59 32.57
CA GLU A 158 27.11 0.05 33.76
C GLU A 158 26.07 0.77 34.64
N VAL A 159 24.86 1.01 34.14
CA VAL A 159 23.79 1.64 34.92
C VAL A 159 23.19 0.59 35.85
N GLY A 160 23.25 0.82 37.17
CA GLY A 160 23.10 -0.16 38.25
C GLY A 160 21.94 -1.18 38.20
N ASN A 161 21.09 -1.20 39.23
CA ASN A 161 20.00 -2.19 39.32
C ASN A 161 18.83 -1.84 38.38
N GLU A 162 17.84 -2.72 38.26
CA GLU A 162 16.68 -2.53 37.38
C GLU A 162 15.97 -1.18 37.59
N GLU A 163 15.78 -0.78 38.84
CA GLU A 163 15.14 0.49 39.19
C GLU A 163 15.99 1.71 38.75
N THR A 164 17.31 1.60 38.92
CA THR A 164 18.27 2.62 38.44
C THR A 164 18.30 2.69 36.93
N LYS A 165 18.25 1.54 36.23
CA LYS A 165 18.19 1.47 34.78
C LYS A 165 16.89 2.03 34.23
N LEU A 166 15.76 1.72 34.85
CA LEU A 166 14.47 2.26 34.47
C LEU A 166 14.44 3.78 34.70
N SER A 167 14.92 4.24 35.86
CA SER A 167 15.06 5.68 36.15
C SER A 167 15.97 6.38 35.14
N TYR A 168 17.11 5.77 34.78
CA TYR A 168 18.03 6.26 33.75
C TYR A 168 17.35 6.34 32.38
N PHE A 169 16.62 5.28 31.98
CA PHE A 169 15.84 5.29 30.75
C PHE A 169 14.80 6.42 30.74
N MET A 170 14.04 6.55 31.83
CA MET A 170 13.01 7.58 31.97
C MET A 170 13.56 9.02 32.03
N SER A 171 14.84 9.21 32.36
CA SER A 171 15.47 10.54 32.46
C SER A 171 16.37 10.89 31.27
N HIS A 172 16.93 9.90 30.55
CA HIS A 172 17.92 10.13 29.49
C HIS A 172 17.46 9.67 28.10
N PHE A 173 16.55 8.71 28.03
CA PHE A 173 16.05 8.14 26.77
C PHE A 173 14.61 8.51 26.47
N TRP A 174 13.81 8.75 27.51
CA TRP A 174 12.43 9.19 27.40
C TRP A 174 12.33 10.67 27.05
N GLU A 175 13.30 11.49 27.48
CA GLU A 175 13.36 12.89 27.05
C GLU A 175 13.75 12.99 25.57
N VAL A 176 13.04 13.87 24.88
CA VAL A 176 12.65 13.76 23.48
C VAL A 176 13.85 13.78 22.51
N GLU A 177 14.90 14.55 22.79
CA GLU A 177 15.98 14.79 21.83
C GLU A 177 17.19 13.84 21.93
N PRO A 178 17.74 13.52 23.11
CA PRO A 178 18.95 12.70 23.22
C PRO A 178 18.75 11.25 22.77
N GLY A 179 17.60 10.65 23.06
CA GLY A 179 17.28 9.27 22.68
C GLY A 179 17.16 9.09 21.17
N LEU A 180 16.52 10.04 20.48
CA LEU A 180 16.42 10.01 19.02
C LEU A 180 17.80 10.23 18.38
N GLN A 181 18.60 11.17 18.89
CA GLN A 181 19.94 11.43 18.40
C GLN A 181 20.85 10.20 18.51
N LEU A 182 20.75 9.44 19.60
CA LEU A 182 21.53 8.21 19.78
C LEU A 182 21.15 7.14 18.73
N VAL A 183 19.85 6.91 18.53
CA VAL A 183 19.38 5.94 17.52
C VAL A 183 19.85 6.34 16.12
N LEU A 184 19.75 7.63 15.77
CA LEU A 184 20.20 8.14 14.47
C LEU A 184 21.72 8.01 14.31
N SER A 185 22.51 8.31 15.35
CA SER A 185 23.96 8.15 15.33
C SER A 185 24.42 6.69 15.19
N SER A 186 23.59 5.74 15.63
CA SER A 186 23.86 4.30 15.50
C SER A 186 23.40 3.71 14.17
N ALA A 187 22.46 4.37 13.49
CA ALA A 187 21.82 3.88 12.27
C ALA A 187 22.39 4.49 10.99
N CYS A 188 23.08 5.64 11.08
CA CYS A 188 23.64 6.34 9.92
C CYS A 188 25.16 6.22 9.89
N ASP A 189 25.73 6.01 8.71
CA ASP A 189 27.17 5.86 8.52
C ASP A 189 27.90 7.22 8.59
N SER A 190 27.16 8.33 8.47
CA SER A 190 27.69 9.68 8.57
C SER A 190 26.79 10.64 9.35
N GLU A 191 27.42 11.68 9.92
CA GLU A 191 26.76 12.75 10.66
C GLU A 191 25.75 13.53 9.78
N GLY A 192 26.02 13.63 8.48
CA GLY A 192 25.15 14.30 7.50
C GLY A 192 23.86 13.53 7.21
N GLU A 193 23.94 12.21 7.08
CA GLU A 193 22.77 11.33 6.93
C GLU A 193 21.88 11.39 8.17
N GLY A 194 22.49 11.33 9.36
CA GLY A 194 21.78 11.45 10.63
C GLY A 194 21.01 12.77 10.76
N LYS A 195 21.61 13.88 10.32
CA LYS A 195 20.95 15.20 10.31
C LYS A 195 19.79 15.26 9.31
N HIS A 196 19.99 14.82 8.08
CA HIS A 196 18.92 14.83 7.07
C HIS A 196 17.73 13.95 7.47
N LEU A 197 18.01 12.82 8.10
CA LEU A 197 16.98 11.92 8.63
C LEU A 197 16.26 12.53 9.84
N LYS A 198 16.97 13.16 10.77
CA LYS A 198 16.37 13.92 11.89
C LYS A 198 15.41 14.97 11.39
N ASP A 199 15.84 15.81 10.44
CA ASP A 199 15.03 16.88 9.86
C ASP A 199 13.78 16.31 9.13
N SER A 200 13.91 15.12 8.55
CA SER A 200 12.81 14.43 7.89
C SER A 200 11.81 13.84 8.89
N LEU A 201 12.28 13.22 9.97
CA LEU A 201 11.42 12.71 11.05
C LEU A 201 10.66 13.85 11.75
N GLN A 202 11.34 14.96 12.04
CA GLN A 202 10.74 16.14 12.68
C GLN A 202 9.67 16.81 11.81
N ARG A 203 9.86 16.88 10.48
CA ARG A 203 8.82 17.35 9.54
C ARG A 203 7.57 16.49 9.55
N CYS A 204 7.67 15.26 10.04
CA CYS A 204 6.59 14.30 10.10
C CYS A 204 6.01 14.15 11.51
N GLY A 205 6.31 15.08 12.41
CA GLY A 205 5.82 15.09 13.78
C GLY A 205 6.52 14.10 14.72
N VAL A 206 7.63 13.49 14.30
CA VAL A 206 8.44 12.62 15.16
C VAL A 206 9.51 13.47 15.84
N HIS A 207 9.26 13.85 17.10
CA HIS A 207 10.17 14.71 17.85
C HIS A 207 11.13 13.90 18.73
N GLY A 208 10.76 12.69 19.14
CA GLY A 208 11.61 11.82 19.95
C GLY A 208 11.45 10.32 19.74
N LEU A 209 12.16 9.55 20.59
CA LEU A 209 12.17 8.09 20.51
C LEU A 209 10.80 7.48 20.77
N VAL A 210 10.02 8.05 21.69
CA VAL A 210 8.65 7.63 21.97
C VAL A 210 7.75 7.88 20.76
N ASP A 211 7.84 9.05 20.12
CA ASP A 211 7.09 9.32 18.87
C ASP A 211 7.50 8.36 17.76
N LEU A 212 8.79 8.04 17.64
CA LEU A 212 9.30 7.10 16.64
C LEU A 212 8.79 5.67 16.94
N MET A 213 8.81 5.26 18.20
CA MET A 213 8.28 3.97 18.64
C MET A 213 6.79 3.90 18.40
N LEU A 214 6.02 4.90 18.83
CA LEU A 214 4.59 5.00 18.55
C LEU A 214 4.35 4.96 17.04
N THR A 215 5.09 5.72 16.24
CA THR A 215 5.02 5.67 14.77
C THR A 215 5.29 4.28 14.18
N LEU A 216 6.20 3.52 14.79
CA LEU A 216 6.55 2.16 14.37
C LEU A 216 5.59 1.10 14.94
N PHE A 217 4.86 1.38 16.02
CA PHE A 217 4.12 0.40 16.83
C PHE A 217 2.61 0.63 16.97
N THR A 218 2.13 1.87 16.93
CA THR A 218 0.72 2.15 16.66
C THR A 218 0.46 1.81 15.19
N SER A 219 -0.76 1.43 14.85
CA SER A 219 -1.08 1.10 13.45
C SER A 219 -0.71 2.30 12.58
N VAL A 220 0.34 2.16 11.76
CA VAL A 220 0.58 2.56 10.36
C VAL A 220 0.08 3.93 9.83
N ASP A 221 -0.69 4.70 10.58
CA ASP A 221 -1.79 5.53 10.08
C ASP A 221 -1.56 7.04 10.22
N GLU A 222 -0.50 7.51 10.90
CA GLU A 222 -0.27 8.96 11.09
C GLU A 222 1.03 9.52 10.51
N VAL A 223 1.99 8.70 10.08
CA VAL A 223 3.29 9.19 9.60
C VAL A 223 3.60 8.71 8.19
N HIS A 224 2.88 9.27 7.22
CA HIS A 224 3.09 8.94 5.80
C HIS A 224 4.23 9.76 5.16
N ASP A 225 4.51 10.96 5.67
CA ASP A 225 5.59 11.81 5.12
C ASP A 225 6.99 11.31 5.52
N ALA A 226 7.16 10.67 6.69
CA ALA A 226 8.48 10.16 7.11
C ALA A 226 8.88 8.96 6.27
N ARG A 227 7.90 8.22 5.75
CA ARG A 227 8.10 7.03 4.92
C ARG A 227 8.72 7.34 3.57
N HIS A 228 8.40 8.48 2.95
CA HIS A 228 9.05 8.84 1.68
C HIS A 228 10.55 9.12 1.86
N CYS A 229 10.96 9.68 3.01
CA CYS A 229 12.36 9.83 3.37
C CYS A 229 13.02 8.50 3.79
N LEU A 230 12.29 7.61 4.47
CA LEU A 230 12.80 6.31 4.95
C LEU A 230 12.83 5.19 3.89
N LEU A 231 12.01 5.27 2.83
CA LEU A 231 11.88 4.24 1.79
C LEU A 231 12.70 4.53 0.52
N GLY A 232 13.14 5.78 0.32
CA GLY A 232 14.12 6.14 -0.73
C GLY A 232 15.48 5.44 -0.52
N GLU A 233 15.78 5.08 0.72
CA GLU A 233 16.93 4.28 1.10
C GLU A 233 16.46 2.96 1.70
N SER A 234 16.12 2.01 0.83
CA SER A 234 15.77 0.61 1.15
C SER A 234 16.74 -0.11 2.10
N THR A 235 17.86 0.51 2.45
CA THR A 235 18.87 0.01 3.39
C THR A 235 18.52 0.32 4.83
N LEU A 236 17.94 1.48 5.16
CA LEU A 236 17.86 1.96 6.54
C LEU A 236 16.72 1.33 7.35
N LEU A 237 15.50 1.22 6.80
CA LEU A 237 14.41 0.51 7.49
C LEU A 237 14.75 -0.98 7.62
N ASN A 238 15.43 -1.55 6.62
CA ASN A 238 15.94 -2.91 6.67
C ASN A 238 17.08 -3.05 7.69
N GLN A 239 17.98 -2.07 7.82
CA GLN A 239 19.04 -2.04 8.83
C GLN A 239 18.48 -1.84 10.24
N LEU A 240 17.49 -0.98 10.46
CA LEU A 240 16.80 -0.82 11.74
C LEU A 240 16.04 -2.09 12.14
N LEU A 241 15.41 -2.77 11.18
CA LEU A 241 14.76 -4.07 11.40
C LEU A 241 15.78 -5.22 11.60
N LEU A 242 16.95 -5.17 10.95
CA LEU A 242 18.05 -6.14 11.10
C LEU A 242 18.83 -5.94 12.41
N LEU A 243 19.06 -4.70 12.83
CA LEU A 243 19.71 -4.33 14.09
C LEU A 243 18.83 -4.74 15.29
N ARG A 244 17.51 -4.67 15.15
CA ARG A 244 16.57 -5.14 16.18
C ARG A 244 16.47 -6.67 16.27
N CYS A 245 16.69 -7.36 15.15
CA CYS A 245 16.61 -8.80 15.06
C CYS A 245 18.01 -9.39 14.95
N GLY A 246 18.85 -9.23 15.98
CA GLY A 246 20.20 -9.81 16.08
C GLY A 246 20.32 -11.33 15.85
N LYS A 247 19.23 -12.01 15.47
CA LYS A 247 19.21 -13.25 14.70
C LYS A 247 18.20 -13.13 13.55
N GLN A 248 18.64 -13.52 12.34
CA GLN A 248 17.96 -13.53 11.03
C GLN A 248 16.55 -14.19 10.94
N SER A 249 15.94 -14.63 12.04
CA SER A 249 14.66 -15.33 12.02
C SER A 249 13.54 -14.47 12.62
N MET A 250 12.51 -14.23 11.81
CA MET A 250 11.19 -13.69 12.17
C MET A 250 10.99 -12.18 12.02
N LEU A 251 11.15 -11.68 10.79
CA LEU A 251 10.00 -10.96 10.24
C LEU A 251 8.98 -12.03 9.84
N THR A 252 7.85 -12.09 10.55
CA THR A 252 6.77 -12.99 10.14
C THR A 252 6.32 -12.57 8.74
N SER A 253 6.00 -13.54 7.87
CA SER A 253 5.56 -13.27 6.50
C SER A 253 4.42 -12.24 6.42
N SER A 254 3.62 -12.13 7.48
CA SER A 254 2.52 -11.15 7.62
C SER A 254 2.97 -9.69 7.68
N CYS A 255 4.06 -9.36 8.40
CA CYS A 255 4.58 -7.99 8.45
C CYS A 255 5.17 -7.53 7.11
N LEU A 256 5.91 -8.41 6.44
CA LEU A 256 6.44 -8.15 5.10
C LEU A 256 5.31 -8.04 4.06
N LEU A 257 4.28 -8.89 4.16
CA LEU A 257 3.07 -8.78 3.33
C LEU A 257 2.33 -7.45 3.55
N ARG A 258 2.22 -6.95 4.79
CA ARG A 258 1.61 -5.65 5.08
C ARG A 258 2.43 -4.48 4.54
N LEU A 259 3.76 -4.52 4.66
CA LEU A 259 4.63 -3.49 4.07
C LEU A 259 4.58 -3.51 2.54
N ALA A 260 4.59 -4.70 1.92
CA ALA A 260 4.44 -4.85 0.47
C ALA A 260 3.09 -4.32 -0.05
N ARG A 261 2.01 -4.43 0.75
CA ARG A 261 0.69 -3.87 0.42
C ARG A 261 0.68 -2.34 0.41
N LEU A 262 1.42 -1.70 1.30
CA LEU A 262 1.50 -0.23 1.34
C LEU A 262 2.30 0.33 0.16
N THR A 263 3.29 -0.41 -0.34
CA THR A 263 4.02 -0.05 -1.57
C THR A 263 3.23 -0.37 -2.86
N ALA A 264 2.07 -1.01 -2.75
CA ALA A 264 1.27 -1.38 -3.92
C ALA A 264 0.49 -0.20 -4.51
N LEU A 265 0.39 0.93 -3.82
CA LEU A 265 -0.26 2.14 -4.31
C LEU A 265 0.74 3.21 -4.74
N GLU A 266 0.33 4.01 -5.72
CA GLU A 266 0.93 5.27 -6.10
C GLU A 266 -0.10 6.37 -5.84
N SER A 267 0.34 7.44 -5.19
CA SER A 267 -0.55 8.53 -4.81
C SER A 267 0.20 9.85 -4.72
N ALA A 268 -0.48 10.94 -5.01
CA ALA A 268 0.01 12.29 -4.72
C ALA A 268 -1.10 13.13 -4.09
N ASP A 269 -0.69 14.16 -3.35
CA ASP A 269 -1.58 15.10 -2.70
C ASP A 269 -1.52 16.45 -3.43
N GLY A 270 -2.63 16.93 -4.00
CA GLY A 270 -2.72 18.22 -4.72
C GLY A 270 -3.57 19.25 -3.98
N SER A 271 -3.40 20.56 -4.18
CA SER A 271 -4.03 21.57 -3.31
C SER A 271 -5.55 21.78 -3.49
N SER A 272 -6.15 21.25 -4.56
CA SER A 272 -7.60 21.27 -4.78
C SER A 272 -8.31 20.22 -3.91
N GLY A 273 -9.61 20.40 -3.65
CA GLY A 273 -10.39 19.42 -2.90
C GLY A 273 -10.86 18.23 -3.76
N LEU A 274 -10.40 18.13 -5.01
CA LEU A 274 -10.65 16.94 -5.80
C LEU A 274 -9.72 15.80 -5.39
N ILE A 275 -10.25 14.60 -5.47
CA ILE A 275 -9.49 13.35 -5.42
C ILE A 275 -9.92 12.45 -6.58
N PHE A 276 -8.94 11.99 -7.35
CA PHE A 276 -9.15 11.03 -8.42
C PHE A 276 -8.77 9.62 -7.97
N THR A 277 -9.65 8.64 -8.22
CA THR A 277 -9.36 7.21 -8.02
C THR A 277 -9.48 6.45 -9.33
N ALA A 278 -8.66 5.43 -9.52
CA ALA A 278 -8.82 4.48 -10.63
C ALA A 278 -8.44 3.07 -10.15
N PRO A 279 -9.33 2.42 -9.37
CA PRO A 279 -9.04 1.15 -8.73
C PRO A 279 -8.85 0.02 -9.75
N HIS A 280 -9.47 0.08 -10.91
CA HIS A 280 -9.44 -1.02 -11.89
C HIS A 280 -8.26 -0.95 -12.87
N GLY A 281 -7.16 -0.27 -12.54
CA GLY A 281 -5.93 -0.29 -13.34
C GLY A 281 -5.21 -1.65 -13.41
N ILE A 282 -5.64 -2.62 -12.60
CA ILE A 282 -5.10 -3.98 -12.49
C ILE A 282 -6.22 -5.02 -12.50
N PHE A 283 -5.85 -6.31 -12.59
CA PHE A 283 -6.78 -7.40 -12.33
C PHE A 283 -7.02 -7.51 -10.82
N LEU A 284 -8.29 -7.60 -10.41
CA LEU A 284 -8.70 -7.57 -9.01
C LEU A 284 -9.57 -8.77 -8.64
N HIS A 285 -9.40 -9.24 -7.41
CA HIS A 285 -10.19 -10.34 -6.89
C HIS A 285 -11.52 -9.84 -6.32
N ARG A 286 -12.61 -10.53 -6.66
CA ARG A 286 -13.96 -10.30 -6.11
C ARG A 286 -14.47 -11.56 -5.40
N PRO A 287 -14.56 -11.59 -4.07
CA PRO A 287 -15.03 -12.76 -3.35
C PRO A 287 -16.39 -13.27 -3.84
N GLY A 288 -16.43 -14.55 -4.22
CA GLY A 288 -17.65 -15.20 -4.72
C GLY A 288 -18.15 -14.69 -6.08
N HIS A 289 -17.40 -13.84 -6.78
CA HIS A 289 -17.77 -13.22 -8.04
C HIS A 289 -16.66 -13.40 -9.09
N ALA A 290 -16.95 -13.11 -10.35
CA ALA A 290 -15.93 -13.13 -11.39
C ALA A 290 -14.89 -12.03 -11.12
N ASP A 291 -13.61 -12.40 -11.22
CA ASP A 291 -12.51 -11.45 -11.08
C ASP A 291 -12.66 -10.26 -12.04
N HIS A 292 -12.27 -9.08 -11.57
CA HIS A 292 -12.33 -7.88 -12.37
C HIS A 292 -11.14 -7.78 -13.30
N LYS A 293 -11.40 -7.40 -14.55
CA LYS A 293 -10.34 -7.19 -15.55
C LYS A 293 -9.77 -5.78 -15.43
N ALA A 294 -8.50 -5.63 -15.77
CA ALA A 294 -7.89 -4.31 -15.86
C ALA A 294 -8.57 -3.43 -16.92
N GLU A 295 -8.78 -2.16 -16.58
CA GLU A 295 -9.35 -1.11 -17.42
C GLU A 295 -8.22 -0.22 -17.95
N VAL A 296 -7.96 -0.33 -19.25
CA VAL A 296 -6.82 0.36 -19.89
C VAL A 296 -6.90 1.88 -19.71
N TYR A 297 -5.78 2.55 -19.45
CA TYR A 297 -5.66 4.01 -19.30
C TYR A 297 -6.37 4.66 -18.10
N THR A 298 -7.21 3.99 -17.33
CA THR A 298 -7.92 4.65 -16.21
C THR A 298 -6.95 5.17 -15.16
N SER A 299 -5.92 4.41 -14.79
CA SER A 299 -4.87 4.89 -13.87
C SER A 299 -4.08 6.07 -14.40
N THR A 300 -3.70 6.04 -15.69
CA THR A 300 -3.01 7.17 -16.34
C THR A 300 -3.90 8.41 -16.34
N LEU A 301 -5.18 8.26 -16.68
CA LEU A 301 -6.12 9.37 -16.71
C LEU A 301 -6.39 9.94 -15.32
N ALA A 302 -6.58 9.11 -14.29
CA ALA A 302 -6.75 9.62 -12.92
C ALA A 302 -5.54 10.43 -12.46
N GLN A 303 -4.32 9.98 -12.79
CA GLN A 303 -3.09 10.71 -12.49
C GLN A 303 -2.99 12.03 -13.26
N THR A 304 -3.20 12.02 -14.58
CA THR A 304 -3.03 13.22 -15.41
C THR A 304 -4.16 14.23 -15.22
N LEU A 305 -5.40 13.78 -15.06
CA LEU A 305 -6.52 14.65 -14.65
C LEU A 305 -6.21 15.33 -13.32
N ALA A 306 -5.65 14.60 -12.35
CA ALA A 306 -5.27 15.20 -11.08
C ALA A 306 -4.17 16.25 -11.22
N GLN A 307 -3.17 16.00 -12.07
CA GLN A 307 -2.10 16.97 -12.36
C GLN A 307 -2.65 18.25 -13.01
N ASP A 308 -3.56 18.13 -13.96
CA ASP A 308 -4.11 19.26 -14.72
C ASP A 308 -4.87 20.26 -13.82
N VAL A 309 -5.38 19.84 -12.66
CA VAL A 309 -6.13 20.70 -11.71
C VAL A 309 -5.58 20.69 -10.28
N ASP A 310 -4.32 20.29 -10.11
CA ASP A 310 -3.64 20.20 -8.81
C ASP A 310 -4.50 19.48 -7.75
N ALA A 311 -5.00 18.29 -8.08
CA ALA A 311 -5.81 17.44 -7.22
C ALA A 311 -5.01 16.29 -6.62
N SER A 312 -5.57 15.64 -5.59
CA SER A 312 -5.04 14.37 -5.10
C SER A 312 -5.39 13.23 -6.07
N PHE A 313 -4.58 12.18 -6.10
CA PHE A 313 -4.97 10.92 -6.74
C PHE A 313 -4.47 9.71 -5.96
N VAL A 314 -5.15 8.58 -6.12
CA VAL A 314 -4.69 7.27 -5.66
C VAL A 314 -5.00 6.18 -6.69
N ILE A 315 -3.96 5.45 -7.08
CA ILE A 315 -3.99 4.36 -8.06
C ILE A 315 -3.05 3.24 -7.59
N TRP A 316 -3.10 2.08 -8.23
CA TRP A 316 -2.08 1.04 -8.03
C TRP A 316 -0.74 1.50 -8.57
N SER A 317 0.37 1.16 -7.92
CA SER A 317 1.72 1.53 -8.33
C SER A 317 2.08 1.02 -9.73
N GLU A 318 3.01 1.69 -10.40
CA GLU A 318 3.51 1.24 -11.71
C GLU A 318 4.00 -0.21 -11.69
N GLN A 319 4.77 -0.59 -10.67
CA GLN A 319 5.24 -1.96 -10.47
C GLN A 319 4.07 -2.95 -10.44
N GLU A 320 3.01 -2.61 -9.70
CA GLU A 320 1.84 -3.46 -9.53
C GLU A 320 1.01 -3.55 -10.81
N ARG A 321 0.84 -2.43 -11.53
CA ARG A 321 0.19 -2.41 -12.85
C ARG A 321 0.95 -3.26 -13.88
N SER A 322 2.27 -3.11 -13.95
CA SER A 322 3.12 -3.91 -14.85
C SER A 322 3.05 -5.40 -14.53
N ARG A 323 3.14 -5.74 -13.24
CA ARG A 323 3.08 -7.12 -12.76
C ARG A 323 1.72 -7.76 -13.06
N SER A 324 0.63 -7.08 -12.72
CA SER A 324 -0.73 -7.56 -13.00
C SER A 324 -1.00 -7.69 -14.50
N GLY A 325 -0.54 -6.73 -15.31
CA GLY A 325 -0.65 -6.78 -16.78
C GLY A 325 0.11 -7.95 -17.40
N PHE A 326 1.28 -8.29 -16.88
CA PHE A 326 2.06 -9.46 -17.32
C PHE A 326 1.37 -10.78 -16.96
N LEU A 327 0.87 -10.91 -15.72
CA LEU A 327 0.26 -12.15 -15.24
C LEU A 327 -1.17 -12.36 -15.76
N GLN A 328 -1.87 -11.28 -16.12
CA GLN A 328 -3.28 -11.26 -16.51
C GLN A 328 -4.20 -11.98 -15.51
N LYS A 329 -3.83 -11.95 -14.24
CA LYS A 329 -4.53 -12.60 -13.14
C LYS A 329 -4.51 -11.67 -11.93
N PRO A 330 -5.61 -11.64 -11.16
CA PRO A 330 -5.59 -10.92 -9.90
C PRO A 330 -4.67 -11.62 -8.92
N GLU A 331 -4.18 -10.85 -7.98
CA GLU A 331 -3.53 -11.44 -6.82
C GLU A 331 -4.49 -11.61 -5.66
N PRO A 332 -4.40 -12.72 -4.91
CA PRO A 332 -5.40 -13.06 -3.90
C PRO A 332 -5.65 -11.96 -2.87
N PHE A 333 -4.65 -11.10 -2.66
CA PHE A 333 -4.71 -10.01 -1.67
C PHE A 333 -5.11 -8.65 -2.26
N ASN A 334 -5.22 -8.53 -3.57
CA ASN A 334 -5.69 -7.32 -4.24
C ASN A 334 -7.19 -7.39 -4.39
N HIS A 335 -7.88 -7.08 -3.30
CA HIS A 335 -9.32 -6.92 -3.28
C HIS A 335 -9.73 -5.77 -4.17
N ASP A 336 -10.81 -5.94 -4.90
CA ASP A 336 -11.42 -4.86 -5.65
C ASP A 336 -11.99 -3.79 -4.70
N PRO A 337 -11.48 -2.54 -4.73
CA PRO A 337 -12.04 -1.44 -3.94
C PRO A 337 -13.51 -1.13 -4.23
N ASN A 338 -14.07 -1.62 -5.34
CA ASN A 338 -15.49 -1.52 -5.66
C ASN A 338 -16.34 -2.73 -5.22
N TYR A 339 -15.73 -3.67 -4.50
CA TYR A 339 -16.36 -4.90 -4.06
C TYR A 339 -15.87 -5.31 -2.67
N VAL A 340 -15.99 -4.39 -1.70
CA VAL A 340 -15.46 -4.55 -0.34
C VAL A 340 -16.59 -4.70 0.68
N PRO A 341 -16.60 -5.76 1.52
CA PRO A 341 -17.56 -5.89 2.59
C PRO A 341 -17.32 -4.88 3.73
N ASP A 342 -18.37 -4.58 4.48
CA ASP A 342 -18.37 -3.55 5.53
C ASP A 342 -17.29 -3.78 6.61
N ASP A 343 -16.99 -5.03 6.94
CA ASP A 343 -16.08 -5.44 8.01
C ASP A 343 -14.61 -5.18 7.69
N ILE A 344 -14.21 -5.15 6.42
CA ILE A 344 -12.81 -4.94 6.01
C ILE A 344 -12.55 -3.60 5.31
N ILE A 345 -13.56 -2.75 5.16
CA ILE A 345 -13.44 -1.45 4.46
C ILE A 345 -12.27 -0.61 4.99
N ALA A 346 -12.10 -0.56 6.32
CA ALA A 346 -11.04 0.19 6.98
C ALA A 346 -9.63 -0.35 6.71
N GLU A 347 -9.52 -1.59 6.21
CA GLU A 347 -8.26 -2.21 5.82
C GLU A 347 -7.85 -1.90 4.38
N VAL A 348 -8.78 -1.42 3.55
CA VAL A 348 -8.51 -1.15 2.15
C VAL A 348 -7.66 0.10 1.98
N PRO A 349 -6.50 0.02 1.28
CA PRO A 349 -5.60 1.16 1.13
C PRO A 349 -6.25 2.40 0.48
N PHE A 350 -7.13 2.21 -0.51
CA PHE A 350 -7.89 3.30 -1.14
C PHE A 350 -8.79 4.05 -0.15
N TYR A 351 -9.49 3.31 0.74
CA TYR A 351 -10.32 3.89 1.78
C TYR A 351 -9.52 4.78 2.73
N ARG A 352 -8.36 4.29 3.19
CA ARG A 352 -7.46 5.04 4.09
C ARG A 352 -6.94 6.31 3.45
N PHE A 353 -6.58 6.27 2.16
CA PHE A 353 -6.16 7.46 1.44
C PHE A 353 -7.28 8.51 1.40
N CYS A 354 -8.52 8.10 1.15
CA CYS A 354 -9.66 9.01 1.16
C CYS A 354 -9.92 9.61 2.54
N LEU A 355 -9.80 8.83 3.62
CA LEU A 355 -9.88 9.37 4.99
C LEU A 355 -8.83 10.46 5.25
N ARG A 356 -7.59 10.25 4.80
CA ARG A 356 -6.51 11.24 4.92
C ARG A 356 -6.85 12.52 4.15
N HIS A 357 -7.34 12.38 2.92
CA HIS A 357 -7.75 13.51 2.09
C HIS A 357 -8.88 14.31 2.76
N ILE A 358 -9.92 13.64 3.26
CA ILE A 358 -11.03 14.27 3.99
C ILE A 358 -10.53 15.04 5.22
N ARG A 359 -9.64 14.46 6.02
CA ARG A 359 -9.06 15.13 7.19
C ARG A 359 -8.31 16.40 6.81
N ARG A 360 -7.57 16.38 5.70
CA ARG A 360 -6.82 17.54 5.19
C ARG A 360 -7.75 18.68 4.77
N PHE A 361 -8.87 18.34 4.13
CA PHE A 361 -9.83 19.31 3.62
C PHE A 361 -11.03 19.58 4.53
N ARG A 362 -11.02 19.07 5.76
CA ARG A 362 -12.13 19.19 6.73
C ARG A 362 -12.60 20.63 6.98
N ASN A 363 -11.70 21.60 6.83
CA ASN A 363 -12.00 23.02 7.03
C ASN A 363 -12.55 23.73 5.78
N ARG A 364 -12.58 23.05 4.62
CA ARG A 364 -13.18 23.60 3.40
C ARG A 364 -14.68 23.26 3.38
N ARG A 365 -15.52 24.28 3.19
CA ARG A 365 -16.98 24.12 3.09
C ARG A 365 -17.46 23.65 1.72
N HIS A 366 -16.63 23.78 0.69
CA HIS A 366 -16.99 23.50 -0.70
C HIS A 366 -15.82 22.90 -1.47
N GLY A 367 -16.14 22.25 -2.59
CA GLY A 367 -15.14 21.80 -3.57
C GLY A 367 -14.36 20.59 -3.13
N VAL A 368 -14.91 19.75 -2.25
CA VAL A 368 -14.34 18.43 -1.92
C VAL A 368 -15.19 17.34 -2.59
N LEU A 369 -14.62 16.65 -3.58
CA LEU A 369 -15.32 15.66 -4.40
C LEU A 369 -14.37 14.53 -4.78
N LEU A 370 -14.82 13.29 -4.59
CA LEU A 370 -14.18 12.11 -5.16
C LEU A 370 -14.69 11.84 -6.58
N VAL A 371 -13.76 11.67 -7.50
CA VAL A 371 -14.01 11.26 -8.89
C VAL A 371 -13.41 9.88 -9.11
N ASP A 372 -14.29 8.87 -9.21
CA ASP A 372 -13.91 7.48 -9.43
C ASP A 372 -13.91 7.15 -10.92
N VAL A 373 -12.71 7.03 -11.51
CA VAL A 373 -12.50 6.90 -12.94
C VAL A 373 -12.49 5.43 -13.36
N HIS A 374 -13.47 5.07 -14.17
CA HIS A 374 -13.66 3.74 -14.72
C HIS A 374 -13.62 3.71 -16.25
N GLY A 375 -13.37 2.52 -16.77
CA GLY A 375 -13.31 2.23 -18.19
C GLY A 375 -14.33 1.18 -18.56
N ARG A 376 -15.20 1.50 -19.51
CA ARG A 376 -16.10 0.53 -20.14
C ARG A 376 -15.71 0.25 -21.57
N ARG A 377 -16.29 -0.82 -22.13
CA ARG A 377 -16.10 -1.18 -23.54
C ARG A 377 -16.79 -0.16 -24.43
N ASP A 378 -16.22 0.07 -25.60
CA ASP A 378 -16.92 0.78 -26.66
C ASP A 378 -18.19 0.03 -27.02
N VAL A 379 -19.25 0.79 -27.24
CA VAL A 379 -20.57 0.25 -27.54
C VAL A 379 -20.54 -0.22 -28.99
N ILE A 380 -20.72 -1.52 -29.20
CA ILE A 380 -21.01 -2.05 -30.52
C ILE A 380 -22.50 -1.88 -30.72
N ALA A 381 -22.89 -1.02 -31.67
CA ALA A 381 -24.29 -0.80 -32.02
C ALA A 381 -24.99 -2.15 -32.20
N ARG A 382 -25.95 -2.45 -31.33
CA ARG A 382 -26.79 -3.63 -31.49
C ARG A 382 -27.81 -3.37 -32.57
N ALA A 383 -28.16 -4.42 -33.33
CA ALA A 383 -29.12 -4.33 -34.41
C ALA A 383 -30.53 -3.87 -33.95
N ASP A 384 -30.84 -4.01 -32.66
CA ASP A 384 -32.11 -3.61 -32.04
C ASP A 384 -32.10 -2.18 -31.48
N GLY A 385 -30.98 -1.45 -31.59
CA GLY A 385 -30.83 -0.09 -31.06
C GLY A 385 -30.82 0.02 -29.53
N SER A 386 -30.81 -1.09 -28.78
CA SER A 386 -31.03 -1.10 -27.32
C SER A 386 -29.80 -0.82 -26.45
N CYS A 387 -28.68 -0.43 -27.05
CA CYS A 387 -27.43 -0.20 -26.32
C CYS A 387 -27.26 1.28 -25.98
N ASP A 388 -26.95 1.57 -24.71
CA ASP A 388 -26.52 2.88 -24.25
C ASP A 388 -25.26 3.31 -25.02
N GLN A 389 -25.39 4.28 -25.94
CA GLN A 389 -24.33 4.73 -26.85
C GLN A 389 -23.50 5.90 -26.30
N SER A 390 -23.59 6.17 -25.00
CA SER A 390 -22.76 7.20 -24.37
C SER A 390 -21.28 6.87 -24.46
N ASP A 391 -20.42 7.87 -24.25
CA ASP A 391 -18.99 7.71 -24.01
C ASP A 391 -18.56 8.01 -22.59
N CYS A 392 -19.33 8.86 -21.90
CA CYS A 392 -19.09 9.26 -20.53
C CYS A 392 -20.38 9.10 -19.74
N ASP A 393 -20.37 8.17 -18.79
CA ASP A 393 -21.49 7.99 -17.87
C ASP A 393 -21.22 8.73 -16.57
N ILE A 394 -22.22 9.45 -16.05
CA ILE A 394 -22.14 10.19 -14.79
C ILE A 394 -22.92 9.46 -13.71
N GLY A 395 -22.23 8.67 -12.89
CA GLY A 395 -22.82 7.92 -11.78
C GLY A 395 -22.76 8.67 -10.45
N VAL A 396 -23.88 9.22 -10.00
CA VAL A 396 -24.02 9.87 -8.67
C VAL A 396 -24.90 9.08 -7.69
N GLY A 397 -25.18 7.81 -8.01
CA GLY A 397 -26.07 6.93 -7.24
C GLY A 397 -25.58 6.71 -5.82
N ALA A 398 -24.27 6.66 -5.58
CA ALA A 398 -23.72 6.56 -4.23
C ALA A 398 -24.21 7.71 -3.33
N LEU A 399 -24.21 8.94 -3.86
CA LEU A 399 -24.68 10.13 -3.14
C LEU A 399 -26.21 10.11 -3.00
N GLU A 400 -26.91 9.82 -4.09
CA GLU A 400 -28.38 9.80 -4.17
C GLU A 400 -29.05 8.81 -3.21
N TYR A 401 -28.41 7.65 -2.96
CA TYR A 401 -28.96 6.56 -2.16
C TYR A 401 -28.28 6.38 -0.78
N SER A 402 -27.34 7.25 -0.40
CA SER A 402 -26.52 7.07 0.80
C SER A 402 -27.29 7.08 2.13
N SER A 403 -28.17 8.05 2.33
CA SER A 403 -28.87 8.26 3.62
C SER A 403 -30.39 8.17 3.51
N GLY A 404 -30.93 8.07 2.29
CA GLY A 404 -32.36 8.20 2.02
C GLY A 404 -32.93 9.61 2.28
N LYS A 405 -32.09 10.58 2.68
CA LYS A 405 -32.52 11.96 2.94
C LYS A 405 -32.68 12.73 1.63
N GLU A 406 -33.70 13.58 1.59
CA GLU A 406 -33.97 14.43 0.43
C GLU A 406 -32.80 15.38 0.11
N GLN A 407 -32.09 15.86 1.13
CA GLN A 407 -30.94 16.75 0.93
C GLN A 407 -29.82 16.10 0.10
N ASP A 408 -29.56 14.80 0.27
CA ASP A 408 -28.52 14.11 -0.50
C ASP A 408 -28.95 13.86 -1.95
N ARG A 409 -30.26 13.66 -2.18
CA ARG A 409 -30.83 13.61 -3.54
C ARG A 409 -30.71 14.95 -4.25
N LEU A 410 -30.99 16.05 -3.56
CA LEU A 410 -30.81 17.40 -4.11
C LEU A 410 -29.34 17.69 -4.44
N LYS A 411 -28.40 17.31 -3.56
CA LYS A 411 -26.96 17.41 -3.83
C LYS A 411 -26.54 16.56 -5.03
N ALA A 412 -27.02 15.31 -5.13
CA ALA A 412 -26.74 14.44 -6.26
C ALA A 412 -27.32 14.99 -7.57
N ALA A 413 -28.53 15.54 -7.54
CA ALA A 413 -29.16 16.17 -8.70
C ALA A 413 -28.38 17.41 -9.16
N ALA A 414 -27.98 18.30 -8.24
CA ALA A 414 -27.18 19.48 -8.55
C ALA A 414 -25.83 19.11 -9.17
N LEU A 415 -25.12 18.13 -8.59
CA LEU A 415 -23.86 17.62 -9.12
C LEU A 415 -24.03 17.04 -10.52
N ARG A 416 -25.04 16.18 -10.71
CA ARG A 416 -25.37 15.54 -11.98
C ARG A 416 -25.69 16.57 -13.05
N GLU A 417 -26.51 17.57 -12.74
CA GLU A 417 -26.89 18.62 -13.68
C GLU A 417 -25.67 19.46 -14.08
N SER A 418 -24.85 19.87 -13.11
CA SER A 418 -23.61 20.62 -13.38
C SER A 418 -22.66 19.84 -14.28
N LEU A 419 -22.36 18.58 -13.93
CA LEU A 419 -21.48 17.71 -14.72
C LEU A 419 -22.06 17.44 -16.10
N SER A 420 -23.35 17.11 -16.20
CA SER A 420 -24.01 16.81 -17.47
C SER A 420 -23.92 18.00 -18.42
N ARG A 421 -24.20 19.22 -17.93
CA ARG A 421 -24.09 20.45 -18.73
C ARG A 421 -22.66 20.66 -19.22
N SER A 422 -21.70 20.76 -18.31
CA SER A 422 -20.31 21.08 -18.64
C SER A 422 -19.64 20.01 -19.52
N LEU A 423 -19.86 18.73 -19.22
CA LEU A 423 -19.29 17.64 -20.00
C LEU A 423 -19.99 17.46 -21.35
N SER A 424 -21.31 17.66 -21.44
CA SER A 424 -22.01 17.54 -22.74
C SER A 424 -21.58 18.64 -23.71
N GLU A 425 -21.38 19.85 -23.23
CA GLU A 425 -20.87 20.96 -24.03
C GLU A 425 -19.45 20.67 -24.54
N LEU A 426 -18.54 20.31 -23.64
CA LEU A 426 -17.15 19.99 -23.96
C LEU A 426 -17.03 18.80 -24.92
N LEU A 427 -17.64 17.67 -24.55
CA LEU A 427 -17.48 16.40 -25.27
C LEU A 427 -18.30 16.36 -26.56
N GLY A 428 -19.44 17.05 -26.61
CA GLY A 428 -20.28 17.15 -27.79
C GLY A 428 -19.56 17.82 -28.96
N ALA A 429 -18.73 18.84 -28.68
CA ALA A 429 -17.90 19.49 -29.69
C ALA A 429 -16.91 18.54 -30.37
N SER A 430 -16.51 17.45 -29.70
CA SER A 430 -15.60 16.43 -30.19
C SER A 430 -16.30 15.13 -30.64
N GLY A 431 -17.63 15.11 -30.72
CA GLY A 431 -18.40 13.94 -31.17
C GLY A 431 -18.48 12.80 -30.14
N PHE A 432 -18.35 13.12 -28.86
CA PHE A 432 -18.59 12.22 -27.74
C PHE A 432 -19.93 12.53 -27.07
N THR A 433 -20.54 11.51 -26.48
CA THR A 433 -21.87 11.60 -25.86
C THR A 433 -21.79 11.38 -24.35
N VAL A 434 -22.64 12.07 -23.60
CA VAL A 434 -22.73 11.97 -22.14
C VAL A 434 -24.05 11.33 -21.76
N ASN A 435 -24.04 10.38 -20.81
CA ASN A 435 -25.24 9.86 -20.17
C ASN A 435 -25.24 10.23 -18.68
N SER A 436 -26.18 11.08 -18.27
CA SER A 436 -26.36 11.50 -16.87
C SER A 436 -27.22 10.55 -16.03
N HIS A 437 -27.79 9.51 -16.64
CA HIS A 437 -28.63 8.49 -16.00
C HIS A 437 -28.16 7.07 -16.34
N PRO A 438 -26.88 6.74 -16.06
CA PRO A 438 -26.34 5.44 -16.43
C PRO A 438 -26.86 4.33 -15.53
N LYS A 439 -26.85 3.11 -16.07
CA LYS A 439 -27.10 1.90 -15.28
C LYS A 439 -26.03 1.70 -14.19
N LEU A 440 -24.77 2.00 -14.52
CA LEU A 440 -23.64 2.00 -13.59
C LEU A 440 -23.56 3.37 -12.92
N SER A 441 -24.37 3.55 -11.87
CA SER A 441 -24.48 4.85 -11.19
C SER A 441 -23.50 5.03 -10.03
N GLY A 442 -22.55 4.11 -9.84
CA GLY A 442 -21.70 4.06 -8.65
C GLY A 442 -22.40 3.53 -7.39
N PHE A 443 -23.61 2.97 -7.53
CA PHE A 443 -24.35 2.29 -6.46
C PHE A 443 -24.78 0.88 -6.88
N ILE A 444 -24.46 -0.13 -6.08
CA ILE A 444 -24.83 -1.52 -6.38
C ILE A 444 -26.17 -1.85 -5.71
N SER A 445 -27.26 -1.60 -6.43
CA SER A 445 -28.63 -1.83 -5.93
C SER A 445 -28.95 -3.30 -5.71
N SER A 446 -28.43 -4.21 -6.53
CA SER A 446 -28.70 -5.66 -6.43
C SER A 446 -28.14 -6.29 -5.16
N ILE A 447 -27.06 -5.73 -4.62
CA ILE A 447 -26.40 -6.20 -3.41
C ILE A 447 -27.03 -5.54 -2.18
N ASN A 448 -27.32 -4.24 -2.25
CA ASN A 448 -27.85 -3.52 -1.09
C ASN A 448 -29.36 -3.68 -0.87
N ARG A 449 -30.10 -4.34 -1.79
CA ARG A 449 -31.53 -4.65 -1.63
C ARG A 449 -31.83 -6.04 -1.07
N ARG A 450 -30.83 -6.93 -0.94
CA ARG A 450 -31.09 -8.27 -0.41
C ARG A 450 -31.36 -8.21 1.09
N VAL A 451 -32.47 -8.84 1.48
CA VAL A 451 -33.05 -8.84 2.83
C VAL A 451 -32.53 -10.03 3.65
N ASP A 452 -31.82 -10.97 3.01
CA ASP A 452 -31.20 -12.08 3.71
C ASP A 452 -30.04 -11.52 4.55
N GLU A 453 -30.25 -11.49 5.86
CA GLU A 453 -29.34 -10.90 6.86
C GLU A 453 -27.93 -11.52 6.84
N ASP A 454 -27.77 -12.66 6.17
CA ASP A 454 -26.54 -13.44 6.13
C ASP A 454 -25.59 -13.10 4.96
N GLU A 455 -26.01 -12.35 3.94
CA GLU A 455 -25.11 -11.95 2.84
C GLU A 455 -24.37 -10.63 3.17
N PRO A 456 -23.02 -10.59 3.00
CA PRO A 456 -22.27 -9.38 3.27
C PRO A 456 -22.65 -8.25 2.31
N ARG A 457 -22.81 -7.04 2.86
CA ARG A 457 -23.03 -5.82 2.06
C ARG A 457 -21.72 -5.36 1.45
N TYR A 458 -21.67 -5.26 0.13
CA TYR A 458 -20.50 -4.77 -0.60
C TYR A 458 -20.64 -3.29 -0.98
N ASN A 459 -19.50 -2.59 -0.97
CA ASN A 459 -19.41 -1.17 -1.25
C ASN A 459 -18.55 -0.87 -2.48
N THR A 460 -19.07 0.00 -3.34
CA THR A 460 -18.27 0.70 -4.36
C THR A 460 -17.36 1.72 -3.71
N MET A 461 -16.26 2.10 -4.35
CA MET A 461 -15.38 3.15 -3.86
C MET A 461 -16.14 4.48 -3.66
N SER A 462 -17.07 4.80 -4.57
CA SER A 462 -17.99 5.93 -4.43
C SER A 462 -18.90 5.82 -3.19
N MET A 463 -19.46 4.64 -2.89
CA MET A 463 -20.26 4.42 -1.66
C MET A 463 -19.41 4.58 -0.40
N GLN A 464 -18.19 4.06 -0.41
CA GLN A 464 -17.25 4.19 0.70
C GLN A 464 -16.96 5.67 0.98
N ALA A 465 -16.69 6.46 -0.06
CA ALA A 465 -16.46 7.90 0.02
C ALA A 465 -17.65 8.63 0.66
N VAL A 466 -18.86 8.39 0.16
CA VAL A 466 -20.07 9.06 0.68
C VAL A 466 -20.33 8.69 2.13
N ARG A 467 -20.07 7.44 2.55
CA ARG A 467 -20.16 7.04 3.96
C ARG A 467 -19.17 7.78 4.87
N MET A 468 -18.04 8.23 4.33
CA MET A 468 -17.08 9.09 5.05
C MET A 468 -17.47 10.58 5.03
N GLY A 469 -18.63 10.91 4.46
CA GLY A 469 -19.12 12.27 4.28
C GLY A 469 -18.61 12.96 3.00
N LEU A 470 -17.83 12.27 2.14
CA LEU A 470 -17.25 12.82 0.92
C LEU A 470 -18.18 12.58 -0.29
N PRO A 471 -18.74 13.64 -0.91
CA PRO A 471 -19.45 13.51 -2.18
C PRO A 471 -18.58 12.77 -3.19
N ALA A 472 -19.21 11.89 -3.98
CA ALA A 472 -18.52 11.09 -4.97
C ALA A 472 -19.32 10.99 -6.27
N VAL A 473 -18.59 10.92 -7.38
CA VAL A 473 -19.10 10.59 -8.70
C VAL A 473 -18.26 9.48 -9.31
N GLN A 474 -18.92 8.49 -9.90
CA GLN A 474 -18.30 7.47 -10.74
C GLN A 474 -18.41 7.88 -12.20
N LEU A 475 -17.31 7.83 -12.94
CA LEU A 475 -17.26 8.09 -14.38
C LEU A 475 -16.94 6.81 -15.14
N GLU A 476 -17.85 6.32 -15.99
CA GLU A 476 -17.55 5.20 -16.90
C GLU A 476 -17.20 5.72 -18.29
N LEU A 477 -15.94 5.59 -18.66
CA LEU A 477 -15.40 6.14 -19.91
C LEU A 477 -15.24 5.05 -20.98
N SER A 478 -15.80 5.27 -22.17
CA SER A 478 -15.57 4.41 -23.34
C SER A 478 -14.08 4.33 -23.68
N LEU A 479 -13.65 3.25 -24.35
CA LEU A 479 -12.25 3.11 -24.74
C LEU A 479 -11.84 4.20 -25.74
N ARG A 480 -12.76 4.62 -26.63
CA ARG A 480 -12.50 5.73 -27.56
C ARG A 480 -12.28 7.05 -26.83
N LEU A 481 -13.11 7.38 -25.84
CA LEU A 481 -12.96 8.61 -25.07
C LEU A 481 -11.68 8.58 -24.22
N ARG A 482 -11.37 7.44 -23.59
CA ARG A 482 -10.10 7.29 -22.84
C ARG A 482 -8.87 7.51 -23.73
N LYS A 483 -8.89 7.03 -24.97
CA LYS A 483 -7.81 7.28 -25.94
C LYS A 483 -7.72 8.75 -26.32
N ALA A 484 -8.85 9.41 -26.54
CA ALA A 484 -8.89 10.84 -26.86
C ALA A 484 -8.30 11.68 -25.71
N LEU A 485 -8.80 11.50 -24.49
CA LEU A 485 -8.29 12.19 -23.29
C LEU A 485 -6.81 11.90 -23.01
N ARG A 486 -6.30 10.71 -23.39
CA ARG A 486 -4.88 10.40 -23.25
C ARG A 486 -4.02 11.15 -24.27
N ASN A 487 -4.50 11.29 -25.49
CA ASN A 487 -3.72 11.78 -26.63
C ASN A 487 -3.89 13.29 -26.88
N ASP A 488 -4.97 13.88 -26.37
CA ASP A 488 -5.31 15.29 -26.50
C ASP A 488 -5.26 15.94 -25.11
N GLU A 489 -4.16 16.66 -24.87
CA GLU A 489 -3.90 17.33 -23.58
C GLU A 489 -4.87 18.48 -23.33
N ASP A 490 -5.26 19.23 -24.36
CA ASP A 490 -6.19 20.34 -24.23
C ASP A 490 -7.60 19.84 -23.85
N LEU A 491 -8.07 18.78 -24.51
CA LEU A 491 -9.35 18.14 -24.17
C LEU A 491 -9.32 17.58 -22.74
N ARG A 492 -8.22 16.97 -22.33
CA ARG A 492 -8.05 16.41 -20.98
C ARG A 492 -8.06 17.49 -19.90
N CYS A 493 -7.31 18.57 -20.11
CA CYS A 493 -7.24 19.69 -19.19
C CYS A 493 -8.62 20.34 -19.02
N GLN A 494 -9.33 20.59 -20.13
CA GLN A 494 -10.70 21.10 -20.09
C GLN A 494 -11.66 20.15 -19.38
N PHE A 495 -11.50 18.84 -19.57
CA PHE A 495 -12.29 17.82 -18.87
C PHE A 495 -12.04 17.88 -17.36
N ALA A 496 -10.78 17.96 -16.92
CA ALA A 496 -10.42 18.09 -15.51
C ALA A 496 -11.00 19.37 -14.89
N HIS A 497 -10.91 20.51 -15.59
CA HIS A 497 -11.49 21.78 -15.15
C HIS A 497 -13.02 21.72 -15.04
N ALA A 498 -13.72 21.06 -15.97
CA ALA A 498 -15.16 20.86 -15.88
C ALA A 498 -15.57 20.09 -14.62
N LEU A 499 -14.78 19.09 -14.22
CA LEU A 499 -14.98 18.36 -12.95
C LEU A 499 -14.73 19.24 -11.73
N LEU A 500 -13.66 20.03 -11.74
CA LEU A 500 -13.33 20.95 -10.65
C LEU A 500 -14.41 22.01 -10.46
N GLU A 501 -14.88 22.64 -11.53
CA GLU A 501 -15.96 23.62 -11.45
C GLU A 501 -17.26 22.98 -10.98
N SER A 502 -17.60 21.79 -11.48
CA SER A 502 -18.81 21.08 -11.04
C SER A 502 -18.77 20.67 -9.56
N SER A 503 -17.58 20.42 -9.00
CA SER A 503 -17.43 20.11 -7.57
C SER A 503 -17.89 21.25 -6.65
N LYS A 504 -17.88 22.50 -7.14
CA LYS A 504 -18.33 23.68 -6.38
C LYS A 504 -19.85 23.71 -6.20
N SER A 505 -20.60 22.98 -7.02
CA SER A 505 -22.06 22.88 -6.90
C SER A 505 -22.51 22.06 -5.68
N VAL A 506 -21.59 21.31 -5.06
CA VAL A 506 -21.89 20.48 -3.90
C VAL A 506 -21.24 21.09 -2.65
N ALA A 507 -22.06 21.44 -1.67
CA ALA A 507 -21.59 21.80 -0.34
C ALA A 507 -21.16 20.55 0.41
N PHE A 508 -19.96 20.61 0.99
CA PHE A 508 -19.41 19.57 1.84
C PHE A 508 -19.62 19.99 3.30
N GLU A 509 -20.45 19.23 4.01
CA GLU A 509 -20.56 19.31 5.45
C GLU A 509 -19.88 18.07 6.02
N TYR A 510 -18.64 18.22 6.48
CA TYR A 510 -17.98 17.16 7.22
C TYR A 510 -18.78 16.87 8.48
N GLN A 511 -19.42 15.72 8.54
CA GLN A 511 -19.88 15.16 9.79
C GLN A 511 -18.76 14.27 10.31
N PRO A 512 -18.14 14.59 11.47
CA PRO A 512 -17.19 13.67 12.06
C PRO A 512 -17.86 12.31 12.17
N ILE A 513 -17.20 11.28 11.64
CA ILE A 513 -17.67 9.91 11.75
C ILE A 513 -17.93 9.69 13.24
N GLN A 514 -19.20 9.55 13.63
CA GLN A 514 -19.54 9.04 14.93
C GLN A 514 -19.04 7.61 14.91
N THR A 515 -17.81 7.41 15.34
CA THR A 515 -17.37 6.09 15.76
C THR A 515 -18.25 5.80 16.95
N ASP A 516 -19.35 5.09 16.73
CA ASP A 516 -20.11 4.48 17.80
C ASP A 516 -19.11 3.62 18.55
N ARG A 517 -18.54 4.19 19.63
CA ARG A 517 -17.70 3.48 20.57
C ARG A 517 -18.64 2.52 21.29
N LYS A 518 -18.74 1.31 20.75
CA LYS A 518 -19.26 0.16 21.48
C LYS A 518 -18.10 -0.60 22.11
#